data_AF-A0A969I7Z0-F1
#
_entry.id   AF-A0A969I7Z0-F1
#
_cell.length_a   1.000
_cell.length_b   1.000
_cell.length_c   1.000
_cell.angle_alpha   90.00
_cell.angle_beta   90.00
_cell.angle_gamma   90.00
#
_symmetry.space_group_name_H-M   'P 1'
#
loop_
_entity.id
_entity.type
_entity.pdbx_description
1 polymer ?
#
loop_
_entity_poly.entity_id
_entity_poly.type
_entity_poly.pdbx_seq_one_letter_code
_entity_poly.pdbx_strand_id
1 'polypeptide(L)'
;MQYKQFGKTGLTVSVAGLGCGGNSRLGLGRGKSEAEAIALVRAAYDLGITFFDTAEAYGTEGILGQSFTSSERDKVVISTKSRI
;
A
#
# COMPACT_ATOMS: atom_id res chain seq x y z
N MET A 1 -12.86 3.70 -10.16
CA MET A 1 -12.61 3.70 -8.70
C MET A 1 -13.47 4.77 -8.03
N GLN A 2 -13.94 4.56 -6.80
CA GLN A 2 -14.61 5.59 -5.98
C GLN A 2 -13.65 6.12 -4.90
N TYR A 3 -13.75 7.40 -4.58
CA TYR A 3 -12.89 8.07 -3.60
C TYR A 3 -13.72 8.80 -2.54
N LYS A 4 -13.22 8.84 -1.30
CA LYS A 4 -13.88 9.53 -0.16
C LYS A 4 -12.85 10.24 0.71
N GLN A 5 -13.29 11.29 1.41
CA GLN A 5 -12.49 11.91 2.45
C GLN A 5 -12.26 10.93 3.60
N PHE A 6 -11.02 10.86 4.08
CA PHE A 6 -10.63 9.96 5.16
C PHE A 6 -10.82 10.63 6.53
N GLY A 7 -12.04 10.52 7.07
CA GLY A 7 -12.40 11.15 8.34
C GLY A 7 -12.20 12.66 8.30
N LYS A 8 -11.54 13.22 9.31
CA LYS A 8 -11.25 14.66 9.44
C LYS A 8 -9.82 15.03 9.03
N THR A 9 -9.14 14.17 8.26
CA THR A 9 -7.71 14.36 7.95
C THR A 9 -7.44 15.30 6.79
N GLY A 10 -8.47 15.64 5.99
CA GLY A 10 -8.31 16.36 4.72
C GLY A 10 -7.79 15.49 3.57
N LEU A 11 -7.41 14.23 3.82
CA LEU A 11 -6.97 13.30 2.78
C LEU A 11 -8.16 12.73 2.01
N THR A 12 -7.98 12.49 0.72
CA THR A 12 -8.94 11.76 -0.13
C THR A 12 -8.33 10.42 -0.54
N VAL A 13 -9.03 9.32 -0.28
CA VAL A 13 -8.55 7.95 -0.49
C VAL A 13 -9.53 7.14 -1.32
N SER A 14 -9.03 6.11 -2.03
CA SER A 14 -9.89 5.11 -2.65
C SER A 14 -10.70 4.38 -1.58
N VAL A 15 -11.98 4.10 -1.86
CA VAL A 15 -12.88 3.41 -0.91
C VAL A 15 -12.36 1.99 -0.58
N ALA A 16 -11.74 1.33 -1.56
CA ALA A 16 -10.97 0.11 -1.34
C ALA A 16 -9.48 0.45 -1.16
N GLY A 17 -8.84 -0.13 -0.15
CA GLY A 17 -7.40 -0.05 0.08
C GLY A 17 -6.71 -1.40 -0.11
N LEU A 18 -5.39 -1.38 -0.30
CA LEU A 18 -4.57 -2.58 -0.30
C LEU A 18 -3.97 -2.80 1.09
N GLY A 19 -4.31 -3.92 1.72
CA GLY A 19 -3.64 -4.38 2.93
C GLY A 19 -2.33 -5.09 2.60
N CYS A 20 -1.21 -4.60 3.12
CA CYS A 20 0.13 -5.11 2.84
C CYS A 20 0.62 -6.16 3.86
N GLY A 21 -0.18 -6.45 4.90
CA GLY A 21 0.19 -7.36 5.99
C GLY A 21 -0.43 -8.76 5.92
N GLY A 22 -0.80 -9.27 7.10
CA GLY A 22 -1.38 -10.60 7.29
C GLY A 22 -0.43 -11.75 6.94
N ASN A 23 -0.94 -12.98 6.85
CA ASN A 23 -0.13 -14.16 6.50
C ASN A 23 0.43 -14.11 5.07
N SER A 24 -0.19 -13.30 4.19
CA SER A 24 0.26 -13.17 2.80
C SER A 24 1.47 -12.25 2.69
N ARG A 25 1.48 -11.10 3.40
CA ARG A 25 2.53 -10.05 3.27
C ARG A 25 2.82 -9.70 1.81
N LEU A 26 1.78 -9.30 1.06
CA LEU A 26 1.85 -9.07 -0.41
C LEU A 26 2.30 -10.29 -1.24
N GLY A 27 2.17 -11.51 -0.70
CA GLY A 27 2.62 -12.75 -1.32
C GLY A 27 3.96 -13.26 -0.80
N LEU A 28 4.75 -12.44 -0.10
CA LEU A 28 6.05 -12.86 0.46
C LEU A 28 5.90 -14.04 1.43
N GLY A 29 4.87 -14.03 2.26
CA GLY A 29 4.53 -15.15 3.17
C GLY A 29 4.06 -16.42 2.47
N ARG A 30 3.91 -16.38 1.14
CA ARG A 30 3.54 -17.50 0.27
C ARG A 30 4.65 -17.86 -0.73
N GLY A 31 5.87 -17.37 -0.52
CA GLY A 31 7.03 -17.67 -1.36
C GLY A 31 7.12 -16.86 -2.65
N LYS A 32 6.38 -15.75 -2.76
CA LYS A 32 6.54 -14.80 -3.87
C LYS A 32 7.80 -13.94 -3.67
N SER A 33 8.39 -13.53 -4.79
CA SER A 33 9.53 -12.62 -4.82
C SER A 33 9.13 -11.18 -4.51
N GLU A 34 10.12 -10.34 -4.17
CA GLU A 34 9.89 -8.90 -4.01
C GLU A 34 9.35 -8.25 -5.29
N ALA A 35 9.87 -8.65 -6.45
CA ALA A 35 9.40 -8.16 -7.75
C ALA A 35 7.92 -8.47 -8.00
N GLU A 36 7.46 -9.67 -7.62
CA GLU A 36 6.04 -10.03 -7.69
C GLU A 36 5.19 -9.23 -6.68
N ALA A 37 5.72 -8.97 -5.49
CA ALA A 37 5.04 -8.14 -4.49
C ALA A 37 4.92 -6.67 -4.95
N ILE A 38 5.97 -6.11 -5.56
CA ILE A 38 5.95 -4.78 -6.18
C ILE A 38 4.93 -4.75 -7.33
N ALA A 39 4.94 -5.77 -8.21
CA ALA A 39 3.98 -5.87 -9.30
C ALA A 39 2.52 -5.91 -8.81
N LEU A 40 2.26 -6.58 -7.67
CA LEU A 40 0.94 -6.56 -7.04
C LEU A 40 0.53 -5.15 -6.58
N VAL A 41 1.45 -4.41 -5.95
CA VAL A 41 1.20 -3.03 -5.53
C VAL A 41 0.95 -2.12 -6.74
N ARG A 42 1.75 -2.25 -7.81
CA ARG A 42 1.55 -1.52 -9.06
C ARG A 42 0.20 -1.84 -9.69
N ALA A 43 -0.18 -3.11 -9.76
CA ALA A 43 -1.47 -3.50 -10.31
C ALA A 43 -2.65 -2.90 -9.50
N ALA A 44 -2.55 -2.86 -8.17
CA ALA A 44 -3.53 -2.19 -7.33
C ALA A 44 -3.61 -0.68 -7.64
N TYR A 45 -2.45 -0.02 -7.77
CA TYR A 45 -2.36 1.40 -8.13
C TYR A 45 -2.95 1.70 -9.51
N ASP A 46 -2.64 0.89 -10.52
CA ASP A 46 -3.14 1.02 -11.89
C ASP A 46 -4.66 0.81 -11.96
N LEU A 47 -5.24 0.03 -11.04
CA LEU A 47 -6.69 -0.12 -10.84
C LEU A 47 -7.33 1.05 -10.07
N GLY A 48 -6.53 2.04 -9.67
CA GLY A 48 -6.95 3.28 -9.02
C GLY A 48 -6.90 3.25 -7.49
N ILE A 49 -6.35 2.21 -6.86
CA ILE A 49 -6.17 2.20 -5.40
C ILE A 49 -5.12 3.24 -5.00
N THR A 50 -5.48 4.12 -4.07
CA THR A 50 -4.58 5.16 -3.55
C THR A 50 -4.30 5.01 -2.06
N PHE A 51 -4.96 4.08 -1.37
CA PHE A 51 -4.73 3.81 0.05
C PHE A 51 -4.04 2.48 0.28
N PHE A 52 -2.85 2.53 0.90
CA PHE A 52 -2.00 1.38 1.17
C PHE A 52 -1.72 1.29 2.67
N ASP A 53 -2.09 0.17 3.27
CA ASP A 53 -1.96 -0.07 4.71
C ASP A 53 -0.81 -1.05 4.99
N THR A 54 0.18 -0.61 5.75
CA THR A 54 1.34 -1.41 6.16
C THR A 54 1.60 -1.27 7.66
N ALA A 55 2.67 -1.91 8.13
CA ALA A 55 3.23 -1.76 9.46
C ALA A 55 4.70 -2.20 9.47
N GLU A 56 5.47 -1.70 10.44
CA GLU A 56 6.84 -2.15 10.73
C GLU A 56 6.89 -3.68 10.87
N ALA A 57 5.97 -4.25 11.66
CA ALA A 57 5.91 -5.69 11.92
C ALA A 57 5.59 -6.53 10.67
N TYR A 58 5.05 -5.93 9.61
CA TYR A 58 4.77 -6.63 8.35
C TYR A 58 6.00 -6.70 7.45
N GLY A 59 7.06 -5.92 7.72
CA GLY A 59 8.27 -5.88 6.89
C GLY A 59 7.99 -5.65 5.41
N THR A 60 6.94 -4.90 5.07
CA THR A 60 6.47 -4.64 3.69
C THR A 60 6.63 -3.18 3.28
N GLU A 61 7.14 -2.32 4.17
CA GLU A 61 7.37 -0.89 3.89
C GLU A 61 8.38 -0.68 2.75
N GLY A 62 9.44 -1.49 2.69
CA GLY A 62 10.41 -1.45 1.60
C GLY A 62 9.81 -1.78 0.23
N ILE A 63 8.80 -2.66 0.17
CA ILE A 63 8.07 -2.97 -1.07
C ILE A 63 7.29 -1.75 -1.53
N LEU A 64 6.56 -1.09 -0.63
CA LEU A 64 5.83 0.14 -0.97
C LEU A 64 6.79 1.27 -1.41
N GLY A 65 7.93 1.42 -0.74
CA GLY A 65 8.94 2.42 -1.10
C GLY A 65 9.50 2.24 -2.52
N GLN A 66 9.63 0.99 -2.99
CA GLN A 66 10.07 0.68 -4.35
C GLN A 66 8.95 0.73 -5.39
N SER A 67 7.68 0.78 -4.97
CA SER A 67 6.52 0.66 -5.87
C SER A 67 6.08 1.99 -6.49
N PHE A 68 6.55 3.13 -5.99
CA PHE A 68 6.12 4.46 -6.46
C PHE A 68 7.30 5.34 -6.82
N THR A 69 7.14 6.11 -7.88
CA THR A 69 8.08 7.16 -8.26
C THR A 69 7.85 8.42 -7.42
N SER A 70 8.83 9.33 -7.39
CA SER A 70 8.70 10.61 -6.67
C SER A 70 7.52 11.45 -7.16
N SER A 71 7.17 11.38 -8.46
CA SER A 71 6.03 12.13 -9.03
C SER A 71 4.67 11.49 -8.76
N GLU A 72 4.64 10.24 -8.29
CA GLU A 72 3.43 9.54 -7.86
C GLU A 72 3.20 9.67 -6.34
N ARG A 73 4.19 10.17 -5.58
CA ARG A 73 4.12 10.19 -4.12
C ARG A 73 2.89 10.94 -3.60
N ASP A 74 2.57 12.11 -4.15
CA ASP A 74 1.42 12.91 -3.71
C ASP A 74 0.07 12.29 -4.10
N LYS A 75 0.06 11.25 -4.95
CA LYS A 75 -1.14 10.56 -5.40
C LYS A 75 -1.53 9.37 -4.51
N VAL A 76 -0.68 9.01 -3.54
CA VAL A 76 -0.89 7.85 -2.67
C VAL A 76 -0.87 8.23 -1.18
N VAL A 77 -1.72 7.57 -0.42
CA VAL A 77 -1.77 7.65 1.04
C VAL A 77 -1.26 6.32 1.59
N ILE A 78 -0.14 6.37 2.31
CA ILE A 78 0.47 5.22 2.98
C ILE A 78 0.19 5.36 4.47
N SER A 79 -0.51 4.38 5.05
CA SER A 79 -0.73 4.26 6.49
C SER A 79 0.21 3.21 7.06
N THR A 80 0.97 3.56 8.10
CA THR A 80 1.85 2.62 8.81
C THR A 80 1.58 2.62 10.32
N LYS A 81 2.15 1.64 11.00
CA LYS A 81 2.00 1.36 12.44
C LYS A 81 3.35 0.88 12.96
N SER A 82 3.72 1.32 14.16
CA SER A 82 4.91 0.83 14.87
C SER A 82 4.51 0.04 16.12
N ARG A 83 5.46 -0.68 16.69
CA ARG A 83 5.33 -1.12 18.09
C ARG A 83 5.43 0.11 19.02
N ILE A 84 4.81 -0.01 20.20
CA ILE A 84 4.92 0.96 21.31
C ILE A 84 5.93 0.41 22.31
#